data_AF-E0WUE1-F1
#
_entry.id   AF-E0WUE1-F1
#
_cell.length_a   1.000
_cell.length_b   1.000
_cell.length_c   1.000
_cell.angle_alpha   90.00
_cell.angle_beta   90.00
_cell.angle_gamma   90.00
#
_symmetry.space_group_name_H-M   'P 1'
#
loop_
_entity.id
_entity.type
_entity.pdbx_description
1 polymer ?
#
loop_
_entity_poly.entity_id
_entity_poly.type
_entity_poly.pdbx_seq_one_letter_code
_entity_poly.pdbx_strand_id
1 'polypeptide(L)'
;MYSNEDIESAVAAKIISRQAAQALRDHVAGVKKTSALDEENFRLLTGFNDLFVVMASLLLLGALFFICVYYYQQAWLGGLLVTGASWALAEYFVRQRHMALPAIVLLFTFIFGVGFATVSTLYVIGYLFVGELVAAILTALAALLHWRRFRTPITLAAGLGTVLLYVLMSLNKFLPAVAANVMPYVVFCMGLLAFAGAMYWDISDLRRQTRHSDIAFWLHLLAAPLLVHPVFNIMLADTSLLNIILILTLYVLIASFSLAIDRRALLYVK
;
A
#
# COMPACT_ATOMS: atom_id res chain seq x y z
N MET A 1 -25.71 22.83 16.19
CA MET A 1 -26.42 21.56 15.99
C MET A 1 -27.13 21.27 17.30
N TYR A 2 -28.46 21.21 17.33
CA TYR A 2 -29.20 20.94 18.56
C TYR A 2 -29.09 19.44 18.92
N SER A 3 -28.82 19.15 20.18
CA SER A 3 -28.74 17.79 20.70
C SER A 3 -30.15 17.20 20.93
N ASN A 4 -30.24 15.88 21.14
CA ASN A 4 -31.51 15.26 21.53
C ASN A 4 -32.01 15.81 22.88
N GLU A 5 -31.11 16.18 23.79
CA GLU A 5 -31.44 16.80 25.07
C GLU A 5 -32.06 18.20 24.89
N ASP A 6 -31.56 18.99 23.93
CA ASP A 6 -32.15 20.30 23.59
C ASP A 6 -33.57 20.15 23.02
N ILE A 7 -33.80 19.12 22.19
CA ILE A 7 -35.13 18.83 21.62
C ILE A 7 -36.10 18.39 22.73
N GLU A 8 -35.65 17.57 23.69
CA GLU A 8 -36.48 17.16 24.82
C GLU A 8 -36.77 18.30 25.78
N SER A 9 -35.79 19.17 26.03
CA SER A 9 -35.98 20.40 26.80
C SER A 9 -37.04 21.32 26.16
N ALA A 10 -37.01 21.48 24.83
CA ALA A 10 -38.01 22.26 24.10
C ALA A 10 -39.43 21.64 24.14
N VAL A 11 -39.53 20.31 24.17
CA VAL A 11 -40.79 19.59 24.37
C VAL A 11 -41.30 19.78 25.81
N ALA A 12 -40.41 19.68 26.81
CA ALA A 12 -40.74 19.87 28.21
C ALA A 12 -41.21 21.30 28.50
N ALA A 13 -40.57 22.29 27.88
CA ALA A 13 -40.97 23.70 27.91
C ALA A 13 -42.24 24.01 27.09
N LYS A 14 -42.86 23.01 26.44
CA LYS A 14 -44.05 23.13 25.58
C LYS A 14 -43.88 24.09 24.39
N ILE A 15 -42.64 24.35 23.97
CA ILE A 15 -42.33 25.19 22.81
C ILE A 15 -42.65 24.44 21.50
N ILE A 16 -42.44 23.11 21.50
CA ILE A 16 -42.78 22.22 20.38
C ILE A 16 -43.54 20.98 20.87
N SER A 17 -44.40 20.42 20.03
CA SER A 17 -45.15 19.20 20.36
C SER A 17 -44.27 17.94 20.23
N ARG A 18 -44.62 16.87 20.97
CA ARG A 18 -43.94 15.56 20.82
C ARG A 18 -43.99 15.04 19.38
N GLN A 19 -45.11 15.26 18.69
CA GLN A 19 -45.30 14.81 17.31
C GLN A 19 -44.38 15.58 16.35
N ALA A 20 -44.24 16.90 16.54
CA ALA A 20 -43.32 17.72 15.75
C ALA A 20 -41.85 17.34 16.02
N ALA A 21 -41.50 17.05 17.28
CA ALA A 21 -40.16 16.58 17.64
C ALA A 21 -39.83 15.23 16.97
N GLN A 22 -40.79 14.30 16.92
CA GLN A 22 -40.61 13.02 16.23
C GLN A 22 -40.51 13.21 14.71
N ALA A 23 -41.38 14.01 14.10
CA ALA A 23 -41.31 14.32 12.68
C ALA A 23 -39.97 14.99 12.28
N LEU A 24 -39.42 15.85 13.14
CA LEU A 24 -38.11 16.45 12.94
C LEU A 24 -36.99 15.40 13.00
N ARG A 25 -37.02 14.48 13.96
CA ARG A 25 -36.05 13.37 14.05
C ARG A 25 -36.11 12.49 12.81
N ASP A 26 -37.31 12.14 12.36
CA ASP A 26 -37.53 11.30 11.18
C ASP A 26 -37.05 12.02 9.91
N HIS A 27 -37.30 13.32 9.78
CA HIS A 27 -36.79 14.15 8.68
C HIS A 27 -35.26 14.21 8.68
N VAL A 28 -34.62 14.50 9.82
CA VAL A 28 -33.15 14.57 9.93
C VAL A 28 -32.51 13.21 9.66
N ALA A 29 -33.13 12.11 10.10
CA ALA A 29 -32.69 10.76 9.80
C ALA A 29 -32.80 10.44 8.30
N GLY A 30 -33.87 10.90 7.64
CA GLY A 30 -34.06 10.79 6.19
C GLY A 30 -33.01 11.59 5.40
N VAL A 31 -32.77 12.85 5.78
CA VAL A 31 -31.76 13.72 5.15
C VAL A 31 -30.36 13.12 5.26
N LYS A 32 -30.00 12.53 6.41
CA LYS A 32 -28.71 11.83 6.59
C LYS A 32 -28.55 10.61 5.67
N LYS A 33 -29.63 9.85 5.42
CA LYS A 33 -29.60 8.72 4.48
C LYS A 33 -29.40 9.18 3.04
N THR A 34 -30.07 10.26 2.63
CA THR A 34 -29.88 10.84 1.29
C THR A 34 -28.48 11.41 1.11
N SER A 35 -27.94 12.10 2.13
CA SER A 35 -26.56 12.59 2.13
C SER A 35 -25.52 11.48 2.01
N ALA A 36 -25.75 10.32 2.65
CA ALA A 36 -24.85 9.17 2.54
C ALA A 36 -24.84 8.55 1.13
N LEU A 37 -26.01 8.49 0.47
CA LEU A 37 -26.13 8.03 -0.91
C LEU A 37 -25.47 9.01 -1.90
N ASP A 38 -25.63 10.31 -1.67
CA ASP A 38 -24.95 11.34 -2.45
C ASP A 38 -23.43 11.29 -2.25
N GLU A 39 -22.95 11.10 -1.01
CA GLU A 39 -21.51 10.91 -0.72
C GLU A 39 -20.90 9.71 -1.46
N GLU A 40 -21.61 8.59 -1.58
CA GLU A 40 -21.16 7.43 -2.38
C GLU A 40 -21.10 7.76 -3.88
N ASN A 41 -22.12 8.44 -4.42
CA ASN A 41 -22.13 8.89 -5.81
C ASN A 41 -20.99 9.89 -6.11
N PHE A 42 -20.73 10.83 -5.20
CA PHE A 42 -19.62 11.77 -5.33
C PHE A 42 -18.25 11.07 -5.22
N ARG A 43 -18.10 10.04 -4.39
CA ARG A 43 -16.90 9.19 -4.33
C ARG A 43 -16.66 8.41 -5.62
N LEU A 44 -17.72 7.89 -6.25
CA LEU A 44 -17.62 7.22 -7.56
C LEU A 44 -17.19 8.20 -8.67
N LEU A 45 -17.77 9.40 -8.70
CA LEU A 45 -17.41 10.44 -9.68
C LEU A 45 -15.99 10.97 -9.49
N THR A 46 -15.53 11.15 -8.24
CA THR A 46 -14.14 11.51 -7.96
C THR A 46 -13.16 10.37 -8.26
N GLY A 47 -13.57 9.10 -8.07
CA GLY A 47 -12.79 7.93 -8.47
C GLY A 47 -12.50 7.85 -9.97
N PHE A 48 -13.39 8.36 -10.82
CA PHE A 48 -13.17 8.39 -12.27
C PHE A 48 -12.09 9.41 -12.68
N ASN A 49 -12.05 10.58 -12.03
CA ASN A 49 -10.99 11.56 -12.24
C ASN A 49 -9.61 11.02 -11.84
N ASP A 50 -9.53 10.30 -10.72
CA ASP A 50 -8.32 9.65 -10.25
C ASP A 50 -7.75 8.66 -11.31
N LEU A 51 -8.61 7.91 -11.99
CA LEU A 51 -8.21 7.00 -13.06
C LEU A 51 -7.60 7.74 -14.25
N PHE A 52 -8.21 8.84 -14.71
CA PHE A 52 -7.64 9.62 -15.82
C PHE A 52 -6.27 10.20 -15.46
N VAL A 53 -6.12 10.74 -14.25
CA VAL A 53 -4.85 11.28 -13.76
C VAL A 53 -3.78 10.19 -13.73
N VAL A 54 -4.12 8.98 -13.26
CA VAL A 54 -3.21 7.83 -13.28
C VAL A 54 -2.82 7.47 -14.70
N MET A 55 -3.77 7.33 -15.62
CA MET A 55 -3.48 6.97 -17.01
C MET A 55 -2.59 8.03 -17.68
N ALA A 56 -2.89 9.32 -17.51
CA ALA A 56 -2.07 10.40 -18.03
C ALA A 56 -0.66 10.40 -17.43
N SER A 57 -0.54 10.16 -16.12
CA SER A 57 0.75 10.09 -15.43
C SER A 57 1.57 8.90 -15.92
N LEU A 58 0.97 7.71 -16.06
CA LEU A 58 1.65 6.52 -16.57
C LEU A 58 2.09 6.68 -18.02
N LEU A 59 1.26 7.29 -18.87
CA LEU A 59 1.63 7.59 -20.25
C LEU A 59 2.81 8.56 -20.32
N LEU A 60 2.78 9.65 -19.54
CA LEU A 60 3.87 10.62 -19.49
C LEU A 60 5.17 9.98 -18.98
N LEU A 61 5.12 9.32 -17.82
CA LEU A 61 6.30 8.68 -17.22
C LEU A 61 6.84 7.55 -18.09
N GLY A 62 5.95 6.75 -18.68
CA GLY A 62 6.31 5.70 -19.63
C GLY A 62 6.96 6.26 -20.89
N ALA A 63 6.46 7.36 -21.44
CA ALA A 63 7.06 8.04 -22.59
C ALA A 63 8.46 8.59 -22.25
N LEU A 64 8.63 9.26 -21.11
CA LEU A 64 9.94 9.75 -20.66
C LEU A 64 10.94 8.60 -20.53
N PHE A 65 10.53 7.51 -19.88
CA PHE A 65 11.35 6.32 -19.72
C PHE A 65 11.73 5.71 -21.07
N PHE A 66 10.74 5.45 -21.91
CA PHE A 66 10.90 4.78 -23.20
C PHE A 66 11.79 5.60 -24.15
N ILE A 67 11.57 6.92 -24.22
CA ILE A 67 12.38 7.81 -25.06
C ILE A 67 13.86 7.74 -24.66
N CYS A 68 14.17 7.85 -23.36
CA CYS A 68 15.55 7.82 -22.90
C CYS A 68 16.20 6.44 -23.06
N VAL A 69 15.48 5.37 -22.71
CA VAL A 69 16.03 4.00 -22.73
C VAL A 69 16.16 3.48 -24.15
N TYR A 70 15.14 3.64 -24.99
CA TYR A 70 15.09 3.03 -26.32
C TYR A 70 15.73 3.90 -27.40
N TYR A 71 15.36 5.18 -27.48
CA TYR A 71 15.85 6.06 -28.55
C TYR A 71 17.22 6.66 -28.25
N TYR A 72 17.42 7.18 -27.03
CA TYR A 72 18.70 7.77 -26.65
C TYR A 72 19.70 6.77 -26.07
N GLN A 73 19.28 5.53 -25.78
CA GLN A 73 20.10 4.49 -25.15
C GLN A 73 20.75 4.93 -23.82
N GLN A 74 20.12 5.88 -23.12
CA GLN A 74 20.55 6.41 -21.83
C GLN A 74 19.60 5.94 -20.73
N ALA A 75 19.76 4.68 -20.30
CA ALA A 75 18.88 4.07 -19.31
C ALA A 75 18.88 4.82 -17.96
N TRP A 76 20.04 5.27 -17.50
CA TRP A 76 20.18 6.06 -16.26
C TRP A 76 19.36 7.35 -16.32
N LEU A 77 19.33 8.02 -17.48
CA LEU A 77 18.56 9.25 -17.68
C LEU A 77 17.05 8.97 -17.63
N GLY A 78 16.61 7.85 -18.21
CA GLY A 78 15.20 7.44 -18.14
C GLY A 78 14.73 7.24 -16.70
N GLY A 79 15.50 6.54 -15.87
CA GLY A 79 15.21 6.38 -14.45
C GLY A 79 15.19 7.71 -13.68
N LEU A 80 16.15 8.61 -13.95
CA LEU A 80 16.21 9.93 -13.31
C LEU A 80 15.01 10.80 -13.67
N LEU A 81 14.61 10.84 -14.94
CA LEU A 81 13.45 11.61 -15.37
C LEU A 81 12.16 11.06 -14.77
N VAL A 82 11.98 9.73 -14.73
CA VAL A 82 10.84 9.10 -14.04
C VAL A 82 10.82 9.48 -12.56
N THR A 83 11.97 9.48 -11.89
CA THR A 83 12.10 9.88 -10.48
C THR A 83 11.63 11.32 -10.28
N GLY A 84 12.21 12.26 -11.03
CA GLY A 84 11.92 13.68 -10.90
C GLY A 84 10.47 14.01 -11.27
N ALA A 85 9.97 13.45 -12.37
CA ALA A 85 8.59 13.66 -12.80
C ALA A 85 7.59 13.03 -11.82
N SER A 86 7.84 11.82 -11.30
CA SER A 86 6.96 11.21 -10.29
C SER A 86 6.87 12.05 -9.02
N TRP A 87 8.00 12.59 -8.54
CA TRP A 87 8.02 13.51 -7.40
C TRP A 87 7.25 14.81 -7.68
N ALA A 88 7.47 15.42 -8.83
CA ALA A 88 6.81 16.68 -9.21
C ALA A 88 5.29 16.50 -9.34
N LEU A 89 4.85 15.42 -9.98
CA LEU A 89 3.43 15.07 -10.09
C LEU A 89 2.85 14.76 -8.70
N ALA A 90 3.59 14.09 -7.82
CA ALA A 90 3.13 13.81 -6.45
C ALA A 90 2.97 15.09 -5.63
N GLU A 91 3.85 16.07 -5.81
CA GLU A 91 3.75 17.38 -5.16
C GLU A 91 2.45 18.11 -5.53
N TYR A 92 1.92 17.89 -6.73
CA TYR A 92 0.63 18.43 -7.14
C TYR A 92 -0.54 17.51 -6.74
N PHE A 93 -0.58 16.28 -7.25
CA PHE A 93 -1.75 15.41 -7.11
C PHE A 93 -1.92 14.83 -5.70
N VAL A 94 -0.83 14.55 -4.99
CA VAL A 94 -0.90 13.93 -3.65
C VAL A 94 -0.98 15.02 -2.58
N ARG A 95 -0.09 16.01 -2.64
CA ARG A 95 -0.01 17.03 -1.58
C ARG A 95 -1.06 18.13 -1.72
N GLN A 96 -1.32 18.63 -2.92
CA GLN A 96 -2.26 19.75 -3.12
C GLN A 96 -3.68 19.27 -3.43
N ARG A 97 -3.82 18.19 -4.21
CA ARG A 97 -5.13 17.65 -4.60
C ARG A 97 -5.61 16.48 -3.74
N HIS A 98 -4.79 15.95 -2.84
CA HIS A 98 -5.15 14.85 -1.92
C HIS A 98 -5.74 13.60 -2.60
N MET A 99 -5.29 13.29 -3.82
CA MET A 99 -5.77 12.14 -4.59
C MET A 99 -5.08 10.85 -4.12
N ALA A 100 -5.85 9.79 -3.86
CA ALA A 100 -5.35 8.57 -3.25
C ALA A 100 -4.76 7.59 -4.28
N LEU A 101 -5.46 7.36 -5.41
CA LEU A 101 -5.00 6.40 -6.41
C LEU A 101 -3.73 6.88 -7.14
N PRO A 102 -3.63 8.15 -7.60
CA PRO A 102 -2.37 8.70 -8.09
C PRO A 102 -1.24 8.61 -7.08
N ALA A 103 -1.50 8.75 -5.78
CA ALA A 103 -0.45 8.66 -4.76
C ALA A 103 0.23 7.29 -4.74
N ILE A 104 -0.56 6.22 -4.86
CA ILE A 104 -0.03 4.85 -4.89
C ILE A 104 0.82 4.64 -6.15
N VAL A 105 0.30 5.03 -7.32
CA VAL A 105 0.99 4.86 -8.60
C VAL A 105 2.28 5.65 -8.65
N LEU A 106 2.24 6.94 -8.28
CA LEU A 106 3.41 7.82 -8.32
C LEU A 106 4.50 7.41 -7.32
N LEU A 107 4.12 6.80 -6.18
CA LEU A 107 5.08 6.19 -5.27
C LEU A 107 5.83 5.03 -5.94
N PHE A 108 5.12 4.11 -6.59
CA PHE A 108 5.75 2.96 -7.23
C PHE A 108 6.65 3.39 -8.39
N THR A 109 6.22 4.34 -9.21
CA THR A 109 7.06 4.87 -10.30
C THR A 109 8.27 5.64 -9.76
N PHE A 110 8.12 6.37 -8.65
CA PHE A 110 9.24 7.03 -7.98
C PHE A 110 10.29 6.04 -7.46
N ILE A 111 9.87 5.02 -6.70
CA ILE A 111 10.76 3.97 -6.17
C ILE A 111 11.45 3.20 -7.31
N PHE A 112 10.69 2.83 -8.36
CA PHE A 112 11.23 2.22 -9.56
C PHE A 112 12.28 3.12 -10.23
N GLY A 113 11.97 4.40 -10.42
CA GLY A 113 12.85 5.37 -11.04
C GLY A 113 14.19 5.50 -10.30
N VAL A 114 14.16 5.64 -8.97
CA VAL A 114 15.37 5.79 -8.15
C VAL A 114 16.25 4.55 -8.26
N GLY A 115 15.65 3.37 -8.10
CA GLY A 115 16.36 2.11 -8.16
C GLY A 115 16.96 1.84 -9.55
N PHE A 116 16.16 2.04 -10.60
CA PHE A 116 16.59 1.85 -11.99
C PHE A 116 17.69 2.84 -12.39
N ALA A 117 17.54 4.12 -12.03
CA ALA A 117 18.56 5.14 -12.25
C ALA A 117 19.88 4.77 -11.56
N THR A 118 19.81 4.31 -10.31
CA THR A 118 20.98 3.92 -9.53
C THR A 118 21.73 2.77 -10.18
N VAL A 119 21.04 1.65 -10.46
CA VAL A 119 21.66 0.47 -11.08
C VAL A 119 22.22 0.82 -12.45
N SER A 120 21.47 1.54 -13.28
CA SER A 120 21.88 1.92 -14.64
C SER A 120 23.07 2.87 -14.62
N THR A 121 23.13 3.83 -13.68
CA THR A 121 24.28 4.73 -13.53
C THR A 121 25.52 3.93 -13.17
N LEU A 122 25.43 3.07 -12.15
CA LEU A 122 26.56 2.25 -11.70
C LEU A 122 27.02 1.27 -12.78
N TYR A 123 26.12 0.78 -13.61
CA TYR A 123 26.46 0.00 -14.80
C TYR A 123 27.32 0.82 -15.78
N VAL A 124 26.91 2.05 -16.12
CA VAL A 124 27.63 2.93 -17.05
C VAL A 124 29.03 3.30 -16.54
N ILE A 125 29.16 3.53 -15.23
CA ILE A 125 30.45 3.90 -14.62
C ILE A 125 31.30 2.71 -14.15
N GLY A 126 30.91 1.47 -14.49
CA GLY A 126 31.72 0.27 -14.29
C GLY A 126 31.62 -0.41 -12.92
N TYR A 127 30.70 0.01 -12.05
CA TYR A 127 30.51 -0.53 -10.69
C TYR A 127 29.38 -1.56 -10.61
N LEU A 128 29.35 -2.51 -11.55
CA LEU A 128 28.25 -3.47 -11.70
C LEU A 128 28.05 -4.37 -10.47
N PHE A 129 29.11 -4.63 -9.70
CA PHE A 129 29.07 -5.52 -8.54
C PHE A 129 28.48 -4.90 -7.26
N VAL A 130 28.18 -3.61 -7.26
CA VAL A 130 27.53 -2.95 -6.10
C VAL A 130 26.20 -2.31 -6.45
N GLY A 131 25.78 -2.42 -7.73
CA GLY A 131 24.58 -1.81 -8.30
C GLY A 131 23.34 -2.00 -7.43
N GLU A 132 23.00 -3.25 -7.16
CA GLU A 132 21.79 -3.63 -6.45
C GLU A 132 21.84 -3.24 -4.96
N LEU A 133 22.98 -3.41 -4.29
CA LEU A 133 23.14 -3.03 -2.88
C LEU A 133 23.06 -1.51 -2.68
N VAL A 134 23.69 -0.74 -3.57
CA VAL A 134 23.60 0.72 -3.53
C VAL A 134 22.17 1.17 -3.88
N ALA A 135 21.51 0.51 -4.84
CA ALA A 135 20.10 0.78 -5.14
C ALA A 135 19.17 0.47 -3.96
N ALA A 136 19.43 -0.60 -3.20
CA ALA A 136 18.68 -0.90 -1.98
C ALA A 136 18.77 0.27 -1.00
N ILE A 137 19.98 0.78 -0.75
CA ILE A 137 20.23 1.88 0.20
C ILE A 137 19.60 3.18 -0.31
N LEU A 138 19.89 3.58 -1.55
CA LEU A 138 19.40 4.85 -2.11
C LEU A 138 17.88 4.86 -2.25
N THR A 139 17.27 3.75 -2.66
CA THR A 139 15.81 3.66 -2.75
C THR A 139 15.16 3.62 -1.37
N ALA A 140 15.79 3.02 -0.35
CA ALA A 140 15.31 3.11 1.03
C ALA A 140 15.30 4.56 1.53
N LEU A 141 16.41 5.28 1.32
CA LEU A 141 16.52 6.69 1.70
C LEU A 141 15.50 7.55 0.93
N ALA A 142 15.33 7.31 -0.37
CA ALA A 142 14.35 8.00 -1.18
C ALA A 142 12.91 7.72 -0.71
N ALA A 143 12.58 6.47 -0.36
CA ALA A 143 11.28 6.12 0.22
C ALA A 143 11.07 6.82 1.57
N LEU A 144 12.08 6.91 2.43
CA LEU A 144 11.99 7.67 3.68
C LEU A 144 11.77 9.16 3.44
N LEU A 145 12.45 9.76 2.45
CA LEU A 145 12.25 11.15 2.05
C LEU A 145 10.83 11.38 1.50
N HIS A 146 10.35 10.48 0.64
CA HIS A 146 9.00 10.49 0.12
C HIS A 146 7.96 10.40 1.25
N TRP A 147 8.16 9.46 2.19
CA TRP A 147 7.26 9.31 3.33
C TRP A 147 7.26 10.56 4.23
N ARG A 148 8.42 11.16 4.50
CA ARG A 148 8.50 12.42 5.27
C ARG A 148 7.74 13.56 4.58
N ARG A 149 7.80 13.63 3.25
CA ARG A 149 7.16 14.68 2.45
C ARG A 149 5.65 14.50 2.32
N PHE A 150 5.20 13.33 1.89
CA PHE A 150 3.81 13.05 1.50
C PHE A 150 3.01 12.37 2.62
N ARG A 151 3.68 11.77 3.60
CA ARG A 151 3.08 11.02 4.72
C ARG A 151 2.08 9.96 4.29
N THR A 152 2.38 9.31 3.16
CA THR A 152 1.64 8.19 2.58
C THR A 152 2.04 6.89 3.29
N PRO A 153 1.14 6.23 4.05
CA PRO A 153 1.48 5.06 4.87
C PRO A 153 2.15 3.90 4.12
N ILE A 154 1.67 3.60 2.92
CA ILE A 154 2.19 2.53 2.05
C ILE A 154 3.67 2.69 1.68
N THR A 155 4.22 3.92 1.73
CA THR A 155 5.61 4.19 1.35
C THR A 155 6.63 3.40 2.18
N LEU A 156 6.37 3.19 3.47
CA LEU A 156 7.28 2.41 4.31
C LEU A 156 7.30 0.94 3.91
N ALA A 157 6.12 0.34 3.65
CA ALA A 157 6.02 -1.02 3.17
C ALA A 157 6.62 -1.19 1.78
N ALA A 158 6.32 -0.28 0.84
CA ALA A 158 6.90 -0.30 -0.50
C ALA A 158 8.44 -0.18 -0.44
N GLY A 159 8.97 0.74 0.36
CA GLY A 159 10.41 0.91 0.56
C GLY A 159 11.08 -0.35 1.13
N LEU A 160 10.51 -0.96 2.18
CA LEU A 160 10.99 -2.24 2.74
C LEU A 160 10.96 -3.37 1.71
N GLY A 161 9.87 -3.47 0.93
CA GLY A 161 9.75 -4.46 -0.14
C GLY A 161 10.80 -4.27 -1.23
N THR A 162 11.14 -3.04 -1.59
CA THR A 162 12.19 -2.76 -2.58
C THR A 162 13.58 -3.05 -2.06
N VAL A 163 13.87 -2.74 -0.79
CA VAL A 163 15.14 -3.14 -0.15
C VAL A 163 15.29 -4.65 -0.20
N LEU A 164 14.25 -5.37 0.20
CA LEU A 164 14.23 -6.82 0.14
C LEU A 164 14.50 -7.31 -1.29
N LEU A 165 13.79 -6.80 -2.28
CA LEU A 165 13.98 -7.18 -3.69
C LEU A 165 15.45 -7.06 -4.11
N TYR A 166 16.10 -5.93 -3.84
CA TYR A 166 17.51 -5.72 -4.21
C TYR A 166 18.48 -6.60 -3.42
N VAL A 167 18.20 -6.90 -2.14
CA VAL A 167 18.98 -7.86 -1.36
C VAL A 167 18.88 -9.26 -1.98
N LEU A 168 17.69 -9.70 -2.38
CA LEU A 168 17.49 -11.00 -3.02
C LEU A 168 18.14 -11.07 -4.41
N MET A 169 18.05 -10.00 -5.21
CA MET A 169 18.75 -9.90 -6.50
C MET A 169 20.27 -9.98 -6.31
N SER A 170 20.80 -9.28 -5.31
CA SER A 170 22.23 -9.34 -4.97
C SER A 170 22.64 -10.76 -4.57
N LEU A 171 21.90 -11.39 -3.66
CA LEU A 171 22.22 -12.75 -3.20
C LEU A 171 22.24 -13.76 -4.36
N ASN A 172 21.25 -13.71 -5.25
CA ASN A 172 21.22 -14.56 -6.45
C ASN A 172 22.40 -14.30 -7.40
N LYS A 173 22.78 -13.03 -7.57
CA LYS A 173 23.87 -12.63 -8.48
C LYS A 173 25.25 -13.05 -7.98
N PHE A 174 25.53 -12.87 -6.68
CA PHE A 174 26.87 -13.12 -6.12
C PHE A 174 27.06 -14.54 -5.60
N LEU A 175 26.00 -15.16 -5.06
CA LEU A 175 26.08 -16.44 -4.38
C LEU A 175 24.95 -17.38 -4.85
N PRO A 176 24.82 -17.68 -6.15
CA PRO A 176 23.68 -18.42 -6.70
C PRO A 176 23.49 -19.80 -6.05
N ALA A 177 24.59 -20.52 -5.76
CA ALA A 177 24.54 -21.82 -5.10
C ALA A 177 24.04 -21.72 -3.64
N VAL A 178 24.39 -20.63 -2.94
CA VAL A 178 23.89 -20.37 -1.58
C VAL A 178 22.43 -19.94 -1.66
N ALA A 179 22.11 -18.99 -2.56
CA ALA A 179 20.79 -18.45 -2.78
C ALA A 179 19.76 -19.56 -3.00
N ALA A 180 20.05 -20.55 -3.83
CA ALA A 180 19.17 -21.69 -4.11
C ALA A 180 18.68 -22.41 -2.83
N ASN A 181 19.52 -22.47 -1.80
CA ASN A 181 19.21 -23.16 -0.55
C ASN A 181 18.67 -22.22 0.53
N VAL A 182 19.13 -20.97 0.58
CA VAL A 182 18.81 -20.05 1.69
C VAL A 182 17.66 -19.08 1.37
N MET A 183 17.27 -18.92 0.11
CA MET A 183 16.28 -17.91 -0.32
C MET A 183 14.96 -17.98 0.46
N PRO A 184 14.31 -19.16 0.64
CA PRO A 184 13.06 -19.22 1.40
C PRO A 184 13.25 -18.73 2.84
N TYR A 185 14.35 -19.08 3.49
CA TYR A 185 14.64 -18.68 4.87
C TYR A 185 14.90 -17.17 4.98
N VAL A 186 15.64 -16.58 4.03
CA VAL A 186 15.88 -15.13 3.99
C VAL A 186 14.55 -14.38 3.82
N VAL A 187 13.71 -14.81 2.88
CA VAL A 187 12.39 -14.20 2.64
C VAL A 187 11.51 -14.32 3.89
N PHE A 188 11.50 -15.49 4.54
CA PHE A 188 10.73 -15.73 5.75
C PHE A 188 11.19 -14.84 6.93
N CYS A 189 12.50 -14.76 7.17
CA CYS A 189 13.07 -13.89 8.21
C CYS A 189 12.73 -12.41 7.95
N MET A 190 12.75 -11.98 6.69
CA MET A 190 12.35 -10.62 6.32
C MET A 190 10.85 -10.40 6.51
N GLY A 191 10.03 -11.42 6.28
CA GLY A 191 8.61 -11.43 6.66
C GLY A 191 8.40 -11.27 8.17
N LEU A 192 9.19 -11.95 8.99
CA LEU A 192 9.13 -11.79 10.46
C LEU A 192 9.52 -10.37 10.90
N LEU A 193 10.55 -9.78 10.28
CA LEU A 193 10.96 -8.40 10.56
C LEU A 193 9.87 -7.39 10.14
N ALA A 194 9.27 -7.58 8.95
CA ALA A 194 8.17 -6.75 8.50
C ALA A 194 6.94 -6.88 9.41
N PHE A 195 6.62 -8.10 9.86
CA PHE A 195 5.55 -8.37 10.81
C PHE A 195 5.80 -7.73 12.18
N ALA A 196 7.02 -7.87 12.72
CA ALA A 196 7.40 -7.22 13.97
C ALA A 196 7.29 -5.69 13.87
N GLY A 197 7.72 -5.11 12.75
CA GLY A 197 7.52 -3.70 12.44
C GLY A 197 6.04 -3.33 12.39
N ALA A 198 5.21 -4.14 11.71
CA ALA A 198 3.77 -3.93 11.64
C ALA A 198 3.13 -3.92 13.04
N MET A 199 3.52 -4.87 13.89
CA MET A 199 3.04 -4.95 15.28
C MET A 199 3.47 -3.76 16.13
N TYR A 200 4.71 -3.29 15.97
CA TYR A 200 5.20 -2.10 16.68
C TYR A 200 4.31 -0.88 16.38
N TRP A 201 3.97 -0.66 15.11
CA TRP A 201 3.09 0.44 14.71
C TRP A 201 1.64 0.23 15.17
N ASP A 202 1.12 -0.99 15.10
CA ASP A 202 -0.26 -1.31 15.52
C ASP A 202 -0.48 -1.06 17.03
N ILE A 203 0.46 -1.54 17.86
CA ILE A 203 0.40 -1.35 19.32
C ILE A 203 0.56 0.11 19.72
N SER A 204 1.27 0.91 18.92
CA SER A 204 1.47 2.34 19.22
C SER A 204 0.17 3.17 19.09
N ASP A 205 -0.89 2.62 18.49
CA ASP A 205 -2.16 3.31 18.27
C ASP A 205 -3.39 2.49 18.71
N LEU A 206 -3.40 2.10 19.99
CA LEU A 206 -4.50 1.36 20.62
C LEU A 206 -5.88 2.05 20.48
N ARG A 207 -5.90 3.38 20.39
CA ARG A 207 -7.14 4.18 20.26
C ARG A 207 -7.57 4.43 18.82
N ARG A 208 -6.76 4.03 17.83
CA ARG A 208 -6.98 4.22 16.38
C ARG A 208 -7.21 5.68 16.01
N GLN A 209 -6.38 6.57 16.53
CA GLN A 209 -6.50 8.02 16.35
C GLN A 209 -5.43 8.62 15.44
N THR A 210 -4.43 7.82 15.04
CA THR A 210 -3.28 8.29 14.26
C THR A 210 -3.17 7.54 12.93
N ARG A 211 -2.23 7.98 12.08
CA ARG A 211 -1.88 7.29 10.83
C ARG A 211 -1.07 5.99 11.05
N HIS A 212 -0.77 5.65 12.30
CA HIS A 212 0.06 4.49 12.62
C HIS A 212 -0.67 3.19 12.30
N SER A 213 -2.00 3.15 12.49
CA SER A 213 -2.82 2.01 12.09
C SER A 213 -2.75 1.74 10.58
N ASP A 214 -2.70 2.77 9.75
CA ASP A 214 -2.56 2.60 8.30
C ASP A 214 -1.17 2.05 7.93
N ILE A 215 -0.12 2.53 8.59
CA ILE A 215 1.25 2.03 8.38
C ILE A 215 1.34 0.56 8.76
N ALA A 216 0.78 0.20 9.92
CA ALA A 216 0.69 -1.19 10.38
C ALA A 216 -0.06 -2.06 9.37
N PHE A 217 -1.18 -1.59 8.81
CA PHE A 217 -1.93 -2.31 7.79
C PHE A 217 -1.06 -2.64 6.56
N TRP A 218 -0.35 -1.66 5.99
CA TRP A 218 0.50 -1.90 4.81
C TRP A 218 1.71 -2.79 5.11
N LEU A 219 2.30 -2.69 6.30
CA LEU A 219 3.37 -3.58 6.72
C LEU A 219 2.88 -5.03 6.93
N HIS A 220 1.68 -5.22 7.47
CA HIS A 220 1.05 -6.55 7.53
C HIS A 220 0.80 -7.11 6.12
N LEU A 221 0.30 -6.27 5.20
CA LEU A 221 0.06 -6.67 3.81
C LEU A 221 1.35 -7.11 3.11
N LEU A 222 2.47 -6.45 3.40
CA LEU A 222 3.80 -6.88 2.93
C LEU A 222 4.27 -8.16 3.62
N ALA A 223 4.11 -8.27 4.94
CA ALA A 223 4.60 -9.41 5.72
C ALA A 223 3.91 -10.72 5.35
N ALA A 224 2.60 -10.68 5.04
CA ALA A 224 1.81 -11.86 4.74
C ALA A 224 2.41 -12.74 3.61
N PRO A 225 2.65 -12.24 2.37
CA PRO A 225 3.28 -13.04 1.33
C PRO A 225 4.72 -13.46 1.68
N LEU A 226 5.47 -12.63 2.41
CA LEU A 226 6.85 -12.95 2.83
C LEU A 226 6.92 -14.10 3.85
N LEU A 227 5.88 -14.28 4.67
CA LEU A 227 5.79 -15.41 5.60
C LEU A 227 5.21 -16.65 4.94
N VAL A 228 4.18 -16.46 4.12
CA VAL A 228 3.42 -17.57 3.54
C VAL A 228 4.17 -18.23 2.38
N HIS A 229 4.68 -17.45 1.43
CA HIS A 229 5.28 -18.00 0.21
C HIS A 229 6.48 -18.93 0.47
N PRO A 230 7.43 -18.63 1.37
CA PRO A 230 8.55 -19.55 1.66
C PRO A 230 8.11 -20.88 2.26
N VAL A 231 7.11 -20.88 3.13
CA VAL A 231 6.57 -22.10 3.74
C VAL A 231 5.99 -23.01 2.67
N PHE A 232 5.17 -22.46 1.76
CA PHE A 232 4.63 -23.22 0.64
C PHE A 232 5.72 -23.68 -0.33
N ASN A 233 6.74 -22.86 -0.62
CA ASN A 233 7.84 -23.24 -1.50
C ASN A 233 8.59 -24.48 -0.97
N ILE A 234 8.87 -24.53 0.33
CA ILE A 234 9.49 -25.68 0.99
C ILE A 234 8.56 -26.90 0.94
N MET A 235 7.27 -26.74 1.25
CA MET A 235 6.32 -27.86 1.24
C MET A 235 6.07 -28.43 -0.17
N LEU A 236 6.11 -27.59 -1.19
CA LEU A 236 5.93 -27.98 -2.60
C LEU A 236 7.19 -28.65 -3.20
N ALA A 237 8.34 -28.56 -2.54
CA ALA A 237 9.57 -29.21 -3.00
C ALA A 237 9.49 -30.75 -2.91
N ASP A 238 8.64 -31.29 -2.04
CA ASP A 238 8.32 -32.71 -1.95
C ASP A 238 6.84 -32.94 -2.30
N THR A 239 6.58 -33.68 -3.36
CA THR A 239 5.25 -33.96 -3.91
C THR A 239 4.57 -35.18 -3.28
N SER A 240 5.06 -35.65 -2.13
CA SER A 240 4.42 -36.71 -1.36
C SER A 240 2.94 -36.41 -1.05
N LEU A 241 2.11 -37.46 -1.02
CA LEU A 241 0.67 -37.34 -0.72
C LEU A 241 0.43 -36.61 0.61
N LEU A 242 1.30 -36.84 1.59
CA LEU A 242 1.25 -36.19 2.89
C LEU A 242 1.43 -34.66 2.77
N ASN A 243 2.41 -34.18 2.00
CA ASN A 243 2.60 -32.74 1.80
C ASN A 243 1.44 -32.09 1.06
N ILE A 244 0.87 -32.78 0.06
CA ILE A 244 -0.33 -32.28 -0.65
C ILE A 244 -1.49 -32.12 0.35
N ILE A 245 -1.74 -33.11 1.21
CA ILE A 245 -2.77 -33.05 2.25
C ILE A 245 -2.49 -31.90 3.23
N LEU A 246 -1.24 -31.73 3.68
CA LEU A 246 -0.86 -30.64 4.59
C LEU A 246 -1.05 -29.26 3.94
N ILE A 247 -0.66 -29.08 2.68
CA ILE A 247 -0.85 -27.84 1.91
C ILE A 247 -2.34 -27.51 1.79
N LEU A 248 -3.17 -28.48 1.40
CA LEU A 248 -4.61 -28.29 1.28
C LEU A 248 -5.25 -27.94 2.64
N THR A 249 -4.81 -28.63 3.70
CA THR A 249 -5.28 -28.36 5.07
C THR A 249 -4.90 -26.94 5.50
N LEU A 250 -3.67 -26.51 5.24
CA LEU A 250 -3.19 -25.17 5.52
C LEU A 250 -3.99 -24.11 4.74
N TYR A 251 -4.29 -24.34 3.46
CA TYR A 251 -5.15 -23.46 2.67
C TYR A 251 -6.55 -23.34 3.26
N VAL A 252 -7.18 -24.46 3.64
CA VAL A 252 -8.50 -24.47 4.27
C VAL A 252 -8.47 -23.71 5.59
N LEU A 253 -7.42 -23.89 6.40
CA LEU A 253 -7.26 -23.16 7.66
C LEU A 253 -7.11 -21.65 7.42
N ILE A 254 -6.20 -21.23 6.53
CA ILE A 254 -6.00 -19.80 6.20
C ILE A 254 -7.31 -19.19 5.66
N ALA A 255 -7.99 -19.87 4.75
CA ALA A 255 -9.26 -19.41 4.20
C ALA A 255 -10.35 -19.30 5.29
N SER A 256 -10.44 -20.29 6.18
CA SER A 256 -11.39 -20.29 7.30
C SER A 256 -11.11 -19.17 8.29
N PHE A 257 -9.83 -18.94 8.62
CA PHE A 257 -9.41 -17.82 9.46
C PHE A 257 -9.73 -16.46 8.80
N SER A 258 -9.45 -16.32 7.51
CA SER A 258 -9.78 -15.11 6.74
C SER A 258 -11.29 -14.83 6.74
N LEU A 259 -12.11 -15.86 6.50
CA LEU A 259 -13.58 -15.80 6.58
C LEU A 259 -14.08 -15.44 7.99
N ALA A 260 -13.46 -15.98 9.04
CA ALA A 260 -13.86 -15.69 10.42
C ALA A 260 -13.48 -14.27 10.86
N ILE A 261 -12.40 -13.72 10.32
CA ILE A 261 -11.94 -12.35 10.58
C ILE A 261 -12.78 -11.34 9.78
N ASP A 262 -13.16 -11.66 8.54
CA ASP A 262 -13.97 -10.79 7.70
C ASP A 262 -15.47 -10.86 8.05
N ARG A 263 -15.79 -10.31 9.22
CA ARG A 263 -17.16 -10.22 9.74
C ARG A 263 -18.05 -9.29 8.89
N ARG A 264 -17.48 -8.54 7.94
CA ARG A 264 -18.21 -7.60 7.08
C ARG A 264 -18.90 -8.31 5.91
N ALA A 265 -18.32 -9.36 5.35
CA ALA A 265 -18.94 -10.12 4.25
C ALA A 265 -20.25 -10.82 4.67
N LEU A 266 -20.36 -11.27 5.92
CA LEU A 266 -21.55 -11.97 6.44
C LEU A 266 -22.69 -11.04 6.86
N LEU A 267 -22.46 -9.73 6.98
CA LEU A 267 -23.47 -8.74 7.39
C LEU A 267 -24.36 -8.26 6.23
N TYR A 268 -23.99 -8.55 4.97
CA TYR A 268 -24.76 -8.18 3.77
C TYR A 268 -25.63 -9.33 3.22
N VAL A 269 -25.69 -10.48 3.91
CA VAL A 269 -26.51 -11.65 3.52
C VAL A 269 -27.75 -11.78 4.43
N LYS A 270 -28.31 -10.67 4.89
CA LYS A 270 -29.62 -10.65 5.56
C LYS A 270 -30.56 -9.66 4.93
#